data_AF-A0A7X4B761-F1
#
_entry.id   AF-A0A7X4B761-F1
#
_cell.length_a   1.000
_cell.length_b   1.000
_cell.length_c   1.000
_cell.angle_alpha   90.00
_cell.angle_beta   90.00
_cell.angle_gamma   90.00
#
_symmetry.space_group_name_H-M   'P 1'
#
loop_
_entity.id
_entity.type
_entity.pdbx_description
1 polymer ?
#
loop_
_entity_poly.entity_id
_entity_poly.type
_entity_poly.pdbx_seq_one_letter_code
_entity_poly.pdbx_strand_id
1 'polypeptide(L)'
;MATAKKHVRENEAYSGYQQAVEEEFGDTLWYFTALCRRLGTGVDTVVSEAVHQDVHEKYIAAIDSPAISYLSPVYESLTLDETLLNLGKASAALFGIENLNEQTRGLLCAFSAWYLRALRAMNLGFVKIVRMNIEKTHGRFLDPDVANLPVFDNEFPNEEKLPHFFKIEITDRKIGQCYLQWNGVFIGDPLTDNILDPDGYRYHDVFHLAHAAILHWSPTFRDLIKQKRKSNPTIDEAEDGGRAIVVEEGLTAWIFSRAKHLNYFEGQNSISFDLLKVVKQFVQGYEVENCPLKLWEEAILKGYEVFRQVRKNNGGIVIGNREARTIKYKPMGEKG
;
A
#
# COMPACT_ATOMS: atom_id res chain seq x y z
N MET A 1 0.82 -0.06 -21.30
CA MET A 1 1.18 -1.23 -22.16
C MET A 1 2.66 -1.40 -22.51
N ALA A 2 3.57 -0.52 -22.07
CA ALA A 2 5.02 -0.76 -22.25
C ALA A 2 5.48 -2.05 -21.54
N THR A 3 4.87 -2.36 -20.41
CA THR A 3 5.06 -3.57 -19.60
C THR A 3 4.88 -4.86 -20.40
N ALA A 4 3.80 -4.97 -21.19
CA ALA A 4 3.50 -6.11 -22.06
C ALA A 4 4.63 -6.41 -23.06
N LYS A 5 5.15 -5.36 -23.70
CA LYS A 5 6.27 -5.47 -24.64
C LYS A 5 7.59 -5.78 -23.95
N LYS A 6 7.80 -5.28 -22.72
CA LYS A 6 9.00 -5.59 -21.92
C LYS A 6 9.10 -7.07 -21.61
N HIS A 7 8.01 -7.77 -21.30
CA HIS A 7 8.06 -9.21 -21.05
C HIS A 7 8.41 -10.05 -22.26
N VAL A 8 7.82 -9.74 -23.42
CA VAL A 8 8.19 -10.41 -24.69
C VAL A 8 9.67 -10.20 -24.98
N ARG A 9 10.25 -9.05 -24.58
CA ARG A 9 11.66 -8.70 -24.78
C ARG A 9 12.61 -9.29 -23.73
N GLU A 10 12.22 -9.32 -22.45
CA GLU A 10 13.12 -9.54 -21.30
C GLU A 10 12.92 -10.90 -20.62
N ASN A 11 11.86 -11.64 -21.01
CA ASN A 11 11.56 -13.00 -20.55
C ASN A 11 11.65 -13.16 -19.01
N GLU A 12 12.41 -14.13 -18.50
CA GLU A 12 12.56 -14.42 -17.06
C GLU A 12 13.22 -13.28 -16.26
N ALA A 13 13.94 -12.35 -16.91
CA ALA A 13 14.56 -11.22 -16.23
C ALA A 13 13.54 -10.15 -15.81
N TYR A 14 12.33 -10.15 -16.39
CA TYR A 14 11.22 -9.29 -15.95
C TYR A 14 10.36 -10.02 -14.93
N SER A 15 10.94 -10.29 -13.75
CA SER A 15 10.22 -10.88 -12.62
C SER A 15 9.10 -9.93 -12.16
N GLY A 16 7.92 -10.49 -11.85
CA GLY A 16 6.74 -9.69 -11.51
C GLY A 16 5.99 -9.08 -12.70
N TYR A 17 6.33 -9.44 -13.94
CA TYR A 17 5.64 -9.02 -15.16
C TYR A 17 4.13 -9.04 -15.05
N GLN A 18 3.60 -10.20 -14.67
CA GLN A 18 2.17 -10.45 -14.66
C GLN A 18 1.47 -9.47 -13.72
N GLN A 19 2.03 -9.22 -12.53
CA GLN A 19 1.48 -8.28 -11.56
C GLN A 19 1.53 -6.84 -12.08
N ALA A 20 2.61 -6.45 -12.76
CA ALA A 20 2.75 -5.12 -13.36
C ALA A 20 1.74 -4.90 -14.51
N VAL A 21 1.49 -5.93 -15.33
CA VAL A 21 0.44 -5.84 -16.37
C VAL A 21 -0.94 -5.83 -15.77
N GLU A 22 -1.20 -6.68 -14.77
CA GLU A 22 -2.47 -6.69 -14.06
C GLU A 22 -2.78 -5.32 -13.45
N GLU A 23 -1.76 -4.65 -12.90
CA GLU A 23 -1.88 -3.29 -12.38
C GLU A 23 -2.21 -2.28 -13.50
N GLU A 24 -1.50 -2.31 -14.63
CA GLU A 24 -1.74 -1.39 -15.76
C GLU A 24 -3.14 -1.54 -16.36
N PHE A 25 -3.63 -2.78 -16.49
CA PHE A 25 -5.00 -3.04 -16.91
C PHE A 25 -6.02 -2.58 -15.85
N GLY A 26 -5.71 -2.76 -14.56
CA GLY A 26 -6.51 -2.22 -13.47
C GLY A 26 -6.64 -0.69 -13.52
N ASP A 27 -5.53 0.00 -13.74
CA ASP A 27 -5.52 1.48 -13.88
C ASP A 27 -6.28 1.93 -15.11
N THR A 28 -6.15 1.21 -16.22
CA THR A 28 -6.93 1.44 -17.43
C THR A 28 -8.43 1.29 -17.15
N LEU A 29 -8.83 0.24 -16.44
CA LEU A 29 -10.22 0.00 -16.02
C LEU A 29 -10.74 1.10 -15.08
N TRP A 30 -9.88 1.63 -14.20
CA TRP A 30 -10.22 2.74 -13.32
C TRP A 30 -10.58 3.99 -14.12
N TYR A 31 -9.74 4.39 -15.08
CA TYR A 31 -10.02 5.54 -15.96
C TYR A 31 -11.25 5.31 -16.83
N PHE A 32 -11.43 4.10 -17.37
CA PHE A 32 -12.63 3.74 -18.11
C PHE A 32 -13.91 3.90 -17.27
N THR A 33 -13.87 3.44 -16.02
CA THR A 33 -14.97 3.58 -15.06
C THR A 33 -15.25 5.05 -14.75
N ALA A 34 -14.20 5.85 -14.53
CA ALA A 34 -14.32 7.28 -14.29
C ALA A 34 -14.94 8.02 -15.50
N LEU A 35 -14.57 7.62 -16.72
CA LEU A 35 -15.12 8.15 -17.97
C LEU A 35 -16.59 7.79 -18.12
N CYS A 36 -16.97 6.52 -17.92
CA CYS A 36 -18.36 6.08 -17.92
C CYS A 36 -19.20 6.88 -16.92
N ARG A 37 -18.70 7.06 -15.68
CA ARG A 37 -19.36 7.86 -14.64
C ARG A 37 -19.53 9.32 -15.05
N ARG A 38 -18.49 9.96 -15.59
CA ARG A 38 -18.53 11.36 -16.03
C ARG A 38 -19.53 11.59 -17.16
N LEU A 39 -19.73 10.57 -17.98
CA LEU A 39 -20.68 10.56 -19.09
C LEU A 39 -22.07 10.06 -18.69
N GLY A 40 -22.31 9.72 -17.41
CA GLY A 40 -23.63 9.31 -16.91
C GLY A 40 -24.08 7.92 -17.35
N THR A 41 -23.17 7.03 -17.72
CA THR A 41 -23.48 5.65 -18.13
C THR A 41 -22.89 4.61 -17.17
N GLY A 42 -23.62 3.51 -16.97
CA GLY A 42 -23.14 2.36 -16.22
C GLY A 42 -22.04 1.61 -16.97
N VAL A 43 -21.01 1.15 -16.25
CA VAL A 43 -19.93 0.31 -16.80
C VAL A 43 -20.49 -1.02 -17.29
N ASP A 44 -21.41 -1.60 -16.53
CA ASP A 44 -22.15 -2.83 -16.86
C ASP A 44 -22.87 -2.73 -18.21
N THR A 45 -23.52 -1.59 -18.48
CA THR A 45 -24.25 -1.36 -19.72
C THR A 45 -23.30 -1.33 -20.92
N VAL A 46 -22.20 -0.56 -20.82
CA VAL A 46 -21.21 -0.45 -21.89
C VAL A 46 -20.52 -1.79 -22.16
N VAL A 47 -20.11 -2.50 -21.11
CA VAL A 47 -19.45 -3.80 -21.24
C VAL A 47 -20.40 -4.83 -21.85
N SER A 48 -21.67 -4.86 -21.43
CA SER A 48 -22.66 -5.78 -21.99
C SER A 48 -22.91 -5.51 -23.47
N GLU A 49 -23.01 -4.23 -23.87
CA GLU A 49 -23.21 -3.84 -25.26
C GLU A 49 -21.99 -4.22 -26.12
N ALA A 50 -20.78 -3.94 -25.64
CA ALA A 50 -19.53 -4.33 -26.30
C ALA A 50 -19.45 -5.84 -26.56
N VAL A 51 -19.82 -6.66 -25.57
CA VAL A 51 -19.86 -8.12 -25.72
C VAL A 51 -21.00 -8.55 -26.65
N HIS A 52 -22.14 -7.87 -26.68
CA HIS A 52 -23.24 -8.26 -27.56
C HIS A 52 -22.99 -7.99 -29.04
N GLN A 53 -22.19 -6.97 -29.39
CA GLN A 53 -21.90 -6.62 -30.79
C GLN A 53 -20.94 -7.61 -31.47
N ASP A 54 -20.14 -8.36 -30.70
CA ASP A 54 -18.98 -9.11 -31.21
C ASP A 54 -19.15 -10.63 -31.30
N VAL A 55 -20.29 -11.16 -30.85
CA VAL A 55 -20.36 -12.56 -30.44
C VAL A 55 -21.39 -13.31 -31.25
N HIS A 56 -20.93 -14.36 -31.94
CA HIS A 56 -21.77 -15.27 -32.73
C HIS A 56 -22.46 -16.35 -31.88
N GLU A 57 -21.92 -16.68 -30.68
CA GLU A 57 -22.47 -17.71 -29.80
C GLU A 57 -22.56 -17.24 -28.35
N LYS A 58 -23.77 -17.30 -27.78
CA LYS A 58 -24.05 -16.96 -26.37
C LYS A 58 -24.50 -18.22 -25.65
N TYR A 59 -23.83 -18.58 -24.57
CA TYR A 59 -24.27 -19.64 -23.67
C TYR A 59 -24.95 -19.02 -22.47
N ILE A 60 -25.97 -19.69 -21.93
CA ILE A 60 -26.61 -19.28 -20.68
C ILE A 60 -25.94 -20.06 -19.54
N ALA A 61 -25.48 -19.34 -18.52
CA ALA A 61 -24.96 -19.94 -17.29
C ALA A 61 -25.99 -19.76 -16.17
N ALA A 62 -26.30 -20.86 -15.49
CA ALA A 62 -27.01 -20.81 -14.23
C ALA A 62 -26.08 -20.28 -13.13
N ILE A 63 -26.57 -19.32 -12.35
CA ILE A 63 -25.88 -18.78 -11.18
C ILE A 63 -26.87 -18.74 -10.00
N ASP A 64 -26.36 -18.74 -8.78
CA ASP A 64 -27.17 -18.67 -7.55
C ASP A 64 -27.70 -17.24 -7.31
N SER A 65 -28.43 -16.72 -8.28
CA SER A 65 -29.04 -15.39 -8.32
C SER A 65 -30.23 -15.42 -9.27
N PRO A 66 -31.27 -14.60 -9.06
CA PRO A 66 -32.37 -14.45 -10.03
C PRO A 66 -31.91 -13.85 -11.37
N ALA A 67 -30.65 -13.41 -11.49
CA ALA A 67 -30.09 -12.89 -12.73
C ALA A 67 -29.68 -13.99 -13.72
N ILE A 68 -29.93 -13.74 -15.01
CA ILE A 68 -29.47 -14.61 -16.10
C ILE A 68 -28.06 -14.15 -16.53
N SER A 69 -27.09 -15.06 -16.48
CA SER A 69 -25.74 -14.80 -16.97
C SER A 69 -25.54 -15.33 -18.38
N TYR A 70 -24.95 -14.50 -19.24
CA TYR A 70 -24.50 -14.92 -20.57
C TYR A 70 -22.99 -15.12 -20.56
N LEU A 71 -22.55 -16.29 -21.02
CA LEU A 71 -21.16 -16.56 -21.34
C LEU A 71 -20.94 -16.32 -22.82
N SER A 72 -19.89 -15.57 -23.12
CA SER A 72 -19.48 -15.26 -24.46
C SER A 72 -18.04 -15.71 -24.67
N PRO A 73 -17.81 -16.85 -25.33
CA PRO A 73 -16.48 -17.24 -25.76
C PRO A 73 -16.05 -16.38 -26.94
N VAL A 74 -14.97 -15.63 -26.75
CA VAL A 74 -14.37 -14.80 -27.80
C VAL A 74 -13.52 -15.67 -28.74
N TYR A 75 -14.07 -16.21 -29.83
CA TYR A 75 -13.36 -17.18 -30.69
C TYR A 75 -12.25 -16.61 -31.61
N GLU A 76 -11.93 -15.31 -31.53
CA GLU A 76 -10.93 -14.73 -32.42
C GLU A 76 -9.49 -15.07 -32.05
N SER A 77 -8.74 -15.62 -33.03
CA SER A 77 -7.29 -15.82 -32.97
C SER A 77 -6.56 -14.58 -33.49
N LEU A 78 -6.72 -13.44 -32.83
CA LEU A 78 -5.86 -12.29 -33.10
C LEU A 78 -4.53 -12.45 -32.37
N THR A 79 -3.44 -12.01 -33.03
CA THR A 79 -2.15 -11.96 -32.35
C THR A 79 -2.18 -10.91 -31.22
N LEU A 80 -1.29 -11.05 -30.25
CA LEU A 80 -1.16 -10.07 -29.17
C LEU A 80 -0.93 -8.67 -29.75
N ASP A 81 0.00 -8.52 -30.70
CA ASP A 81 0.36 -7.22 -31.27
C ASP A 81 -0.80 -6.54 -32.00
N GLU A 82 -1.59 -7.28 -32.77
CA GLU A 82 -2.80 -6.75 -33.42
C GLU A 82 -3.83 -6.29 -32.39
N THR A 83 -4.02 -7.07 -31.34
CA THR A 83 -4.96 -6.75 -30.27
C THR A 83 -4.54 -5.48 -29.53
N LEU A 84 -3.25 -5.34 -29.19
CA LEU A 84 -2.73 -4.14 -28.54
C LEU A 84 -2.76 -2.91 -29.45
N LEU A 85 -2.53 -3.10 -30.75
CA LEU A 85 -2.64 -2.01 -31.73
C LEU A 85 -4.07 -1.47 -31.80
N ASN A 86 -5.06 -2.37 -31.89
CA ASN A 86 -6.47 -1.96 -31.98
C ASN A 86 -7.00 -1.39 -30.66
N LEU A 87 -6.56 -1.91 -29.51
CA LEU A 87 -6.82 -1.28 -28.22
C LEU A 87 -6.18 0.12 -28.13
N GLY A 88 -4.98 0.30 -28.68
CA GLY A 88 -4.34 1.61 -28.80
C GLY A 88 -5.17 2.58 -29.64
N LYS A 89 -5.68 2.14 -30.79
CA LYS A 89 -6.58 2.95 -31.65
C LYS A 89 -7.89 3.29 -30.94
N ALA A 90 -8.51 2.33 -30.26
CA ALA A 90 -9.75 2.55 -29.53
C ALA A 90 -9.54 3.52 -28.35
N SER A 91 -8.43 3.39 -27.62
CA SER A 91 -8.02 4.36 -26.60
C SER A 91 -7.86 5.76 -27.19
N ALA A 92 -7.18 5.86 -28.33
CA ALA A 92 -6.92 7.14 -28.98
C ALA A 92 -8.21 7.84 -29.45
N ALA A 93 -9.20 7.06 -29.91
CA ALA A 93 -10.50 7.59 -30.30
C ALA A 93 -11.31 8.18 -29.14
N LEU A 94 -10.97 7.84 -27.88
CA LEU A 94 -11.59 8.44 -26.71
C LEU A 94 -11.01 9.84 -26.37
N PHE A 95 -9.91 10.25 -27.00
CA PHE A 95 -9.38 11.61 -26.80
C PHE A 95 -10.26 12.66 -27.49
N GLY A 96 -10.57 13.74 -26.76
CA GLY A 96 -11.36 14.86 -27.30
C GLY A 96 -12.88 14.71 -27.16
N ILE A 97 -13.36 13.74 -26.39
CA ILE A 97 -14.79 13.61 -26.07
C ILE A 97 -15.16 14.67 -25.02
N GLU A 98 -16.06 15.59 -25.40
CA GLU A 98 -16.55 16.64 -24.49
C GLU A 98 -17.98 16.38 -23.98
N ASN A 99 -18.83 15.70 -24.75
CA ASN A 99 -20.25 15.47 -24.43
C ASN A 99 -20.67 14.03 -24.73
N LEU A 100 -21.66 13.50 -23.99
CA LEU A 100 -22.25 12.19 -24.28
C LEU A 100 -23.21 12.28 -25.47
N ASN A 101 -22.94 11.50 -26.51
CA ASN A 101 -23.88 11.20 -27.59
C ASN A 101 -23.75 9.71 -28.00
N GLU A 102 -24.56 9.26 -28.96
CA GLU A 102 -24.48 7.87 -29.46
C GLU A 102 -23.09 7.50 -29.98
N GLN A 103 -22.40 8.44 -30.62
CA GLN A 103 -21.03 8.24 -31.11
C GLN A 103 -20.06 7.96 -29.95
N THR A 104 -20.13 8.73 -28.87
CA THR A 104 -19.34 8.49 -27.65
C THR A 104 -19.61 7.13 -27.03
N ARG A 105 -20.88 6.69 -26.98
CA ARG A 105 -21.24 5.35 -26.48
C ARG A 105 -20.62 4.25 -27.34
N GLY A 106 -20.69 4.38 -28.67
CA GLY A 106 -20.07 3.44 -29.60
C GLY A 106 -18.55 3.33 -29.40
N LEU A 107 -17.87 4.46 -29.14
CA LEU A 107 -16.43 4.48 -28.86
C LEU A 107 -16.08 3.78 -27.54
N LEU A 108 -16.87 3.97 -26.49
CA LEU A 108 -16.70 3.26 -25.22
C LEU A 108 -16.90 1.75 -25.38
N CYS A 109 -17.90 1.33 -26.17
CA CYS A 109 -18.15 -0.07 -26.47
C CYS A 109 -16.98 -0.68 -27.25
N ALA A 110 -16.49 0.01 -28.28
CA ALA A 110 -15.33 -0.42 -29.06
C ALA A 110 -14.08 -0.56 -28.18
N PHE A 111 -13.81 0.41 -27.30
CA PHE A 111 -12.72 0.32 -26.34
C PHE A 111 -12.87 -0.89 -25.40
N SER A 112 -14.06 -1.09 -24.82
CA SER A 112 -14.33 -2.22 -23.93
C SER A 112 -14.13 -3.57 -24.63
N ALA A 113 -14.57 -3.70 -25.89
CA ALA A 113 -14.41 -4.91 -26.68
C ALA A 113 -12.93 -5.23 -26.92
N TRP A 114 -12.11 -4.24 -27.30
CA TRP A 114 -10.67 -4.41 -27.48
C TRP A 114 -9.91 -4.64 -26.16
N TYR A 115 -10.37 -4.03 -25.07
CA TYR A 115 -9.81 -4.23 -23.74
C TYR A 115 -9.99 -5.68 -23.27
N LEU A 116 -11.19 -6.25 -23.43
CA LEU A 116 -11.47 -7.66 -23.08
C LEU A 116 -10.68 -8.64 -23.97
N ARG A 117 -10.54 -8.35 -25.27
CA ARG A 117 -9.66 -9.13 -26.16
C ARG A 117 -8.21 -9.09 -25.72
N ALA A 118 -7.71 -7.92 -25.31
CA ALA A 118 -6.33 -7.76 -24.86
C ALA A 118 -6.05 -8.57 -23.59
N LEU A 119 -7.00 -8.58 -22.64
CA LEU A 119 -6.90 -9.45 -21.46
C LEU A 119 -6.80 -10.93 -21.85
N ARG A 120 -7.64 -11.38 -22.78
CA ARG A 120 -7.61 -12.76 -23.26
C ARG A 120 -6.30 -13.10 -23.99
N ALA A 121 -5.83 -12.23 -24.88
CA ALA A 121 -4.58 -12.42 -25.62
C ALA A 121 -3.36 -12.51 -24.68
N MET A 122 -3.43 -11.90 -23.50
CA MET A 122 -2.42 -12.00 -22.45
C MET A 122 -2.69 -13.10 -21.41
N ASN A 123 -3.75 -13.90 -21.58
CA ASN A 123 -4.19 -14.92 -20.61
C ASN A 123 -4.45 -14.37 -19.19
N LEU A 124 -5.03 -13.16 -19.11
CA LEU A 124 -5.37 -12.50 -17.84
C LEU A 124 -6.86 -12.65 -17.53
N GLY A 125 -7.17 -13.05 -16.30
CA GLY A 125 -8.54 -13.16 -15.82
C GLY A 125 -9.14 -11.80 -15.50
N PHE A 126 -10.22 -11.40 -16.19
CA PHE A 126 -10.86 -10.10 -15.97
C PHE A 126 -11.32 -9.89 -14.51
N VAL A 127 -11.89 -10.91 -13.88
CA VAL A 127 -12.28 -10.87 -12.46
C VAL A 127 -11.10 -10.54 -11.55
N LYS A 128 -9.91 -11.09 -11.86
CA LYS A 128 -8.69 -10.82 -11.08
C LYS A 128 -8.31 -9.34 -11.20
N ILE A 129 -8.33 -8.77 -12.41
CA ILE A 129 -8.05 -7.35 -12.65
C ILE A 129 -9.02 -6.45 -11.86
N VAL A 130 -10.31 -6.75 -11.93
CA VAL A 130 -11.35 -5.98 -11.23
C VAL A 130 -11.10 -6.02 -9.71
N ARG A 131 -10.91 -7.21 -9.14
CA ARG A 131 -10.68 -7.38 -7.69
C ARG A 131 -9.41 -6.67 -7.23
N MET A 132 -8.30 -6.87 -7.92
CA MET A 132 -7.03 -6.20 -7.60
C MET A 132 -7.15 -4.67 -7.66
N ASN A 133 -7.87 -4.13 -8.65
CA ASN A 133 -8.07 -2.69 -8.75
C ASN A 133 -8.96 -2.15 -7.61
N ILE A 134 -10.02 -2.87 -7.23
CA ILE A 134 -10.86 -2.51 -6.09
C ILE A 134 -10.03 -2.50 -4.80
N GLU A 135 -9.31 -3.59 -4.51
CA GLU A 135 -8.46 -3.69 -3.32
C GLU A 135 -7.41 -2.58 -3.27
N LYS A 136 -6.72 -2.32 -4.40
CA LYS A 136 -5.72 -1.25 -4.55
C LYS A 136 -6.32 0.12 -4.26
N THR A 137 -7.46 0.44 -4.88
CA THR A 137 -8.06 1.78 -4.80
C THR A 137 -8.70 2.01 -3.44
N HIS A 138 -9.41 1.02 -2.89
CA HIS A 138 -9.95 1.09 -1.53
C HIS A 138 -8.82 1.25 -0.50
N GLY A 139 -7.80 0.39 -0.56
CA GLY A 139 -6.70 0.40 0.40
C GLY A 139 -5.81 1.65 0.34
N ARG A 140 -5.88 2.44 -0.74
CA ARG A 140 -5.08 3.67 -0.92
C ARG A 140 -5.87 4.96 -0.67
N PHE A 141 -7.13 5.01 -1.11
CA PHE A 141 -7.88 6.26 -1.21
C PHE A 141 -9.07 6.35 -0.25
N LEU A 142 -9.53 5.24 0.32
CA LEU A 142 -10.56 5.24 1.35
C LEU A 142 -9.94 5.17 2.73
N ASP A 143 -10.54 5.86 3.68
CA ASP A 143 -10.17 5.72 5.09
C ASP A 143 -10.53 4.30 5.55
N PRO A 144 -9.59 3.57 6.18
CA PRO A 144 -9.85 2.22 6.62
C PRO A 144 -10.86 2.19 7.76
N ASP A 145 -11.75 1.21 7.74
CA ASP A 145 -12.60 0.93 8.88
C ASP A 145 -11.76 0.35 10.02
N VAL A 146 -11.63 1.12 11.11
CA VAL A 146 -10.82 0.77 12.28
C VAL A 146 -11.25 -0.58 12.88
N ALA A 147 -12.53 -0.93 12.80
CA ALA A 147 -13.04 -2.20 13.33
C ALA A 147 -12.52 -3.42 12.56
N ASN A 148 -12.16 -3.23 11.29
CA ASN A 148 -11.68 -4.29 10.39
C ASN A 148 -10.16 -4.29 10.20
N LEU A 149 -9.43 -3.35 10.85
CA LEU A 149 -7.98 -3.30 10.77
C LEU A 149 -7.34 -4.45 11.56
N PRO A 150 -6.24 -5.05 11.06
CA PRO A 150 -5.62 -6.19 11.70
C PRO A 150 -4.99 -5.82 13.06
N VAL A 151 -5.03 -6.79 13.97
CA VAL A 151 -4.32 -6.79 15.25
C VAL A 151 -3.62 -8.14 15.37
N PHE A 152 -2.30 -8.12 15.59
CA PHE A 152 -1.47 -9.31 15.37
C PHE A 152 -1.14 -10.10 16.65
N ASP A 153 -1.50 -9.57 17.83
CA ASP A 153 -1.10 -10.14 19.11
C ASP A 153 -2.25 -10.33 20.13
N ASN A 154 -3.51 -10.24 19.70
CA ASN A 154 -4.66 -10.37 20.60
C ASN A 154 -4.69 -11.69 21.39
N GLU A 155 -4.26 -12.79 20.76
CA GLU A 155 -4.29 -14.15 21.34
C GLU A 155 -3.07 -14.48 22.21
N PHE A 156 -2.10 -13.58 22.31
CA PHE A 156 -0.88 -13.79 23.09
C PHE A 156 -1.05 -13.38 24.57
N PRO A 157 -0.20 -13.84 25.49
CA PRO A 157 -0.22 -13.35 26.87
C PRO A 157 0.19 -11.87 26.94
N ASN A 158 -0.21 -11.16 28.00
CA ASN A 158 -0.04 -9.70 28.10
C ASN A 158 1.43 -9.24 27.99
N GLU A 159 2.35 -10.05 28.50
CA GLU A 159 3.80 -9.84 28.42
C GLU A 159 4.39 -10.01 27.01
N GLU A 160 3.62 -10.57 26.07
CA GLU A 160 4.01 -10.74 24.66
C GLU A 160 3.18 -9.86 23.72
N LYS A 161 2.28 -9.02 24.26
CA LYS A 161 1.55 -8.00 23.50
C LYS A 161 2.35 -6.70 23.48
N LEU A 162 2.33 -6.01 22.34
CA LEU A 162 2.71 -4.61 22.31
C LEU A 162 1.80 -3.82 23.28
N PRO A 163 2.34 -2.89 24.06
CA PRO A 163 1.55 -2.17 25.06
C PRO A 163 0.43 -1.34 24.40
N HIS A 164 -0.79 -1.42 24.95
CA HIS A 164 -1.93 -0.60 24.50
C HIS A 164 -1.61 0.90 24.52
N PHE A 165 -0.83 1.31 25.52
CA PHE A 165 -0.38 2.68 25.72
C PHE A 165 1.06 2.68 26.22
N PHE A 166 1.91 3.53 25.65
CA PHE A 166 3.30 3.68 26.07
C PHE A 166 3.75 5.14 26.03
N LYS A 167 4.74 5.46 26.88
CA LYS A 167 5.42 6.76 26.94
C LYS A 167 6.92 6.51 26.92
N ILE A 168 7.56 6.81 25.81
CA ILE A 168 9.01 6.71 25.66
C ILE A 168 9.62 8.08 25.82
N GLU A 169 10.51 8.21 26.79
CA GLU A 169 11.30 9.41 27.02
C GLU A 169 12.56 9.35 26.16
N ILE A 170 12.73 10.34 25.30
CA ILE A 170 13.89 10.51 24.43
C ILE A 170 14.72 11.65 24.98
N THR A 171 15.97 11.36 25.37
CA THR A 171 16.88 12.35 25.96
C THR A 171 18.21 12.37 25.24
N ASP A 172 18.65 13.57 24.83
CA ASP A 172 20.04 13.80 24.44
C ASP A 172 20.89 13.91 25.71
N ARG A 173 21.88 13.04 25.86
CA ARG A 173 22.95 13.20 26.86
C ARG A 173 24.23 13.68 26.18
N LYS A 174 25.27 13.94 26.98
CA LYS A 174 26.55 14.50 26.50
C LYS A 174 27.06 13.73 25.27
N ILE A 175 27.47 14.49 24.24
CA ILE A 175 28.11 14.04 22.99
C ILE A 175 27.16 13.29 22.05
N GLY A 176 26.10 13.95 21.57
CA GLY A 176 25.34 13.51 20.38
C GLY A 176 24.65 12.15 20.49
N GLN A 177 24.57 11.59 21.70
CA GLN A 177 23.94 10.31 21.98
C GLN A 177 22.52 10.52 22.50
N CYS A 178 21.58 9.86 21.84
CA CYS A 178 20.18 9.77 22.20
C CYS A 178 19.94 8.49 23.01
N TYR A 179 19.20 8.63 24.12
CA TYR A 179 18.83 7.53 25.00
C TYR A 179 17.31 7.44 25.08
N LEU A 180 16.80 6.22 25.04
CA LEU A 180 15.40 5.93 25.28
C LEU A 180 15.18 5.42 26.71
N GLN A 181 14.14 5.92 27.37
CA GLN A 181 13.68 5.39 28.64
C GLN A 181 12.18 5.06 28.58
N TRP A 182 11.82 3.92 29.14
CA TRP A 182 10.44 3.53 29.36
C TRP A 182 10.21 3.24 30.84
N ASN A 183 9.27 3.95 31.46
CA ASN A 183 8.98 3.84 32.91
C ASN A 183 10.24 4.02 33.78
N GLY A 184 11.15 4.91 33.38
CA GLY A 184 12.40 5.20 34.09
C GLY A 184 13.56 4.24 33.78
N VAL A 185 13.34 3.16 33.01
CA VAL A 185 14.35 2.17 32.64
C VAL A 185 14.88 2.45 31.24
N PHE A 186 16.20 2.39 31.03
CA PHE A 186 16.78 2.50 29.69
C PHE A 186 16.41 1.30 28.84
N ILE A 187 16.02 1.55 27.59
CA ILE A 187 15.74 0.53 26.59
C ILE A 187 16.61 0.77 25.36
N GLY A 188 17.09 -0.32 24.74
CA GLY A 188 18.00 -0.25 23.61
C GLY A 188 19.41 0.28 23.94
N ASP A 189 20.22 0.42 22.90
CA ASP A 189 21.56 1.00 22.97
C ASP A 189 21.53 2.51 22.69
N PRO A 190 22.53 3.29 23.15
CA PRO A 190 22.62 4.71 22.83
C PRO A 190 22.77 4.95 21.33
N LEU A 191 21.95 5.85 20.77
CA LEU A 191 21.90 6.12 19.32
C LEU A 191 22.64 7.41 18.95
N THR A 192 23.30 7.40 17.80
CA THR A 192 23.95 8.57 17.20
C THR A 192 23.54 8.70 15.73
N ASP A 193 23.83 9.83 15.10
CA ASP A 193 23.50 10.04 13.69
C ASP A 193 24.38 9.19 12.75
N ASN A 194 25.53 8.68 13.22
CA ASN A 194 26.46 7.81 12.48
C ASN A 194 26.86 8.32 11.07
N ILE A 195 26.88 9.64 10.87
CA ILE A 195 27.28 10.30 9.62
C ILE A 195 28.04 11.61 9.92
N LEU A 196 28.79 12.12 8.91
CA LEU A 196 29.57 13.35 9.01
C LEU A 196 28.72 14.62 9.21
N ASP A 197 27.58 14.71 8.53
CA ASP A 197 26.65 15.85 8.63
C ASP A 197 25.38 15.40 9.39
N PRO A 198 25.28 15.71 10.70
CA PRO A 198 24.20 15.24 11.56
C PRO A 198 22.81 15.62 11.03
N ASP A 199 22.01 14.61 10.67
CA ASP A 199 20.68 14.78 10.09
C ASP A 199 19.54 14.43 11.07
N GLY A 200 19.88 14.08 12.30
CA GLY A 200 18.96 13.69 13.35
C GLY A 200 18.51 12.24 13.31
N TYR A 201 19.14 11.37 12.51
CA TYR A 201 18.81 9.94 12.46
C TYR A 201 18.91 9.24 13.83
N ARG A 202 19.61 9.81 14.83
CA ARG A 202 19.60 9.29 16.21
C ARG A 202 18.21 9.21 16.85
N TYR A 203 17.20 9.89 16.31
CA TYR A 203 15.81 9.83 16.75
C TYR A 203 14.92 8.88 15.93
N HIS A 204 15.49 8.03 15.07
CA HIS A 204 14.73 7.17 14.17
C HIS A 204 13.80 6.18 14.88
N ASP A 205 14.07 5.81 16.13
CA ASP A 205 13.19 4.93 16.90
C ASP A 205 11.75 5.45 17.03
N VAL A 206 11.52 6.77 16.86
CA VAL A 206 10.18 7.34 16.72
C VAL A 206 9.35 6.64 15.63
N PHE A 207 9.97 6.17 14.55
CA PHE A 207 9.32 5.47 13.45
C PHE A 207 8.87 4.06 13.87
N HIS A 208 9.70 3.32 14.61
CA HIS A 208 9.32 2.02 15.19
C HIS A 208 8.17 2.15 16.18
N LEU A 209 8.19 3.21 17.00
CA LEU A 209 7.07 3.56 17.88
C LEU A 209 5.79 3.88 17.09
N ALA A 210 5.91 4.56 15.95
CA ALA A 210 4.77 4.86 15.09
C ALA A 210 4.19 3.59 14.46
N HIS A 211 5.03 2.67 13.98
CA HIS A 211 4.60 1.37 13.48
C HIS A 211 3.88 0.57 14.57
N ALA A 212 4.45 0.49 15.77
CA ALA A 212 3.83 -0.21 16.91
C ALA A 212 2.46 0.37 17.28
N ALA A 213 2.33 1.69 17.34
CA ALA A 213 1.09 2.36 17.73
C ALA A 213 0.02 2.30 16.63
N ILE A 214 0.39 2.49 15.37
CA ILE A 214 -0.55 2.70 14.26
C ILE A 214 -0.81 1.42 13.48
N LEU A 215 0.24 0.68 13.15
CA LEU A 215 0.17 -0.57 12.39
C LEU A 215 -0.02 -1.80 13.28
N HIS A 216 0.21 -1.66 14.59
CA HIS A 216 0.21 -2.76 15.57
C HIS A 216 1.32 -3.79 15.30
N TRP A 217 2.35 -3.37 14.57
CA TRP A 217 3.49 -4.19 14.18
C TRP A 217 4.75 -3.37 14.36
N SER A 218 5.74 -3.93 15.06
CA SER A 218 7.11 -3.42 15.11
C SER A 218 7.99 -4.47 15.79
N PRO A 219 8.61 -5.39 15.04
CA PRO A 219 9.59 -6.32 15.60
C PRO A 219 10.76 -5.59 16.30
N THR A 220 11.20 -4.43 15.80
CA THR A 220 12.22 -3.61 16.47
C THR A 220 11.73 -3.17 17.85
N PHE A 221 10.52 -2.61 17.97
CA PHE A 221 10.02 -2.16 19.26
C PHE A 221 9.79 -3.32 20.23
N ARG A 222 9.29 -4.47 19.74
CA ARG A 222 9.19 -5.72 20.54
C ARG A 222 10.55 -6.14 21.09
N ASP A 223 11.61 -6.07 20.29
CA ASP A 223 12.95 -6.39 20.77
C ASP A 223 13.47 -5.36 21.78
N LEU A 224 13.27 -4.06 21.54
CA LEU A 224 13.67 -2.99 22.45
C LEU A 224 13.09 -3.19 23.86
N ILE A 225 11.82 -3.58 23.94
CA ILE A 225 11.12 -3.77 25.21
C ILE A 225 11.11 -5.22 25.72
N LYS A 226 11.77 -6.13 24.98
CA LYS A 226 11.85 -7.56 25.30
C LYS A 226 10.49 -8.26 25.42
N GLN A 227 9.53 -7.89 24.58
CA GLN A 227 8.16 -8.46 24.50
C GLN A 227 7.89 -9.12 23.13
N LYS A 228 8.81 -10.01 22.74
CA LYS A 228 8.63 -10.89 21.58
C LYS A 228 7.61 -11.99 21.91
N ARG A 229 6.90 -12.51 20.91
CA ARG A 229 5.89 -13.57 21.04
C ARG A 229 6.48 -14.97 21.23
N LYS A 230 7.28 -15.14 22.27
CA LYS A 230 8.09 -16.34 22.57
C LYS A 230 7.26 -17.62 22.78
N SER A 231 6.01 -17.49 23.22
CA SER A 231 5.10 -18.62 23.40
C SER A 231 4.78 -19.36 22.10
N ASN A 232 4.91 -18.70 20.94
CA ASN A 232 4.79 -19.32 19.62
C ASN A 232 6.12 -19.22 18.86
N PRO A 233 6.95 -20.29 18.83
CA PRO A 233 8.27 -20.26 18.21
C PRO A 233 8.24 -19.88 16.72
N THR A 234 7.19 -20.29 15.99
CA THR A 234 7.06 -19.96 14.56
C THR A 234 6.86 -18.45 14.35
N ILE A 235 6.03 -17.81 15.18
CA ILE A 235 5.81 -16.36 15.12
C ILE A 235 7.04 -15.60 15.63
N ASP A 236 7.66 -16.04 16.72
CA ASP A 236 8.91 -15.43 17.23
C ASP A 236 10.04 -15.44 16.19
N GLU A 237 10.14 -16.52 15.40
CA GLU A 237 11.15 -16.64 14.34
C GLU A 237 10.77 -15.83 13.08
N ALA A 238 9.53 -15.95 12.61
CA ALA A 238 9.11 -15.37 11.34
C ALA A 238 8.81 -13.86 11.43
N GLU A 239 8.08 -13.43 12.46
CA GLU A 239 7.50 -12.08 12.54
C GLU A 239 8.24 -11.18 13.53
N ASP A 240 8.78 -11.75 14.62
CA ASP A 240 9.56 -10.99 15.60
C ASP A 240 11.07 -11.24 15.44
N GLY A 241 11.47 -12.15 14.56
CA GLY A 241 12.86 -12.61 14.42
C GLY A 241 13.82 -11.57 13.86
N GLY A 242 15.11 -11.90 13.86
CA GLY A 242 16.16 -10.98 13.38
C GLY A 242 15.94 -10.47 11.96
N ARG A 243 15.37 -11.31 11.07
CA ARG A 243 15.05 -10.89 9.69
C ARG A 243 13.94 -9.83 9.65
N ALA A 244 12.90 -9.98 10.47
CA ALA A 244 11.81 -9.00 10.54
C ALA A 244 12.30 -7.66 11.09
N ILE A 245 13.16 -7.69 12.12
CA ILE A 245 13.84 -6.50 12.67
C ILE A 245 14.65 -5.81 11.56
N VAL A 246 15.51 -6.54 10.86
CA VAL A 246 16.32 -5.97 9.76
C VAL A 246 15.45 -5.37 8.64
N VAL A 247 14.31 -5.97 8.33
CA VAL A 247 13.36 -5.43 7.35
C VAL A 247 12.75 -4.11 7.83
N GLU A 248 12.31 -4.03 9.08
CA GLU A 248 11.76 -2.80 9.65
C GLU A 248 12.80 -1.67 9.73
N GLU A 249 14.02 -1.98 10.18
CA GLU A 249 15.16 -1.07 10.23
C GLU A 249 15.52 -0.57 8.82
N GLY A 250 15.66 -1.49 7.86
CA GLY A 250 15.99 -1.17 6.48
C GLY A 250 14.92 -0.32 5.80
N LEU A 251 13.64 -0.61 6.06
CA LEU A 251 12.52 0.21 5.57
C LEU A 251 12.60 1.62 6.14
N THR A 252 12.82 1.74 7.45
CA THR A 252 12.92 3.02 8.16
C THR A 252 14.08 3.87 7.63
N ALA A 253 15.26 3.27 7.47
CA ALA A 253 16.43 3.91 6.89
C ALA A 253 16.20 4.36 5.44
N TRP A 254 15.54 3.52 4.63
CA TRP A 254 15.22 3.84 3.25
C TRP A 254 14.22 5.01 3.14
N ILE A 255 13.13 4.99 3.93
CA ILE A 255 12.18 6.10 3.98
C ILE A 255 12.89 7.37 4.44
N PHE A 256 13.76 7.30 5.44
CA PHE A 256 14.51 8.44 5.95
C PHE A 256 15.39 9.09 4.88
N SER A 257 16.13 8.28 4.11
CA SER A 257 16.90 8.77 2.97
C SER A 257 16.03 9.54 1.97
N ARG A 258 14.81 9.06 1.71
CA ARG A 258 13.85 9.76 0.85
C ARG A 258 13.28 11.02 1.50
N ALA A 259 12.97 10.96 2.79
CA ALA A 259 12.37 12.04 3.56
C ALA A 259 13.27 13.29 3.60
N LYS A 260 14.60 13.13 3.63
CA LYS A 260 15.56 14.25 3.55
C LYS A 260 15.31 15.14 2.33
N HIS A 261 14.99 14.55 1.18
CA HIS A 261 14.69 15.28 -0.06
C HIS A 261 13.26 15.84 -0.12
N LEU A 262 12.42 15.48 0.85
CA LEU A 262 11.01 15.86 0.94
C LEU A 262 10.74 16.75 2.16
N ASN A 263 11.77 17.41 2.68
CA ASN A 263 11.72 18.21 3.91
C ASN A 263 11.05 17.46 5.09
N TYR A 264 11.40 16.18 5.26
CA TYR A 264 10.84 15.29 6.27
C TYR A 264 9.31 15.26 6.27
N PHE A 265 8.68 15.36 5.09
CA PHE A 265 7.23 15.42 4.87
C PHE A 265 6.52 16.59 5.55
N GLU A 266 7.23 17.67 5.91
CA GLU A 266 6.62 18.87 6.46
C GLU A 266 5.62 19.48 5.47
N GLY A 267 4.39 19.75 5.95
CA GLY A 267 3.30 20.32 5.14
C GLY A 267 2.65 19.34 4.16
N GLN A 268 3.06 18.06 4.12
CA GLN A 268 2.48 17.06 3.23
C GLN A 268 1.34 16.31 3.93
N ASN A 269 0.22 16.16 3.23
CA ASN A 269 -0.95 15.40 3.70
C ASN A 269 -1.06 14.01 3.05
N SER A 270 -0.11 13.65 2.18
CA SER A 270 -0.11 12.38 1.47
C SER A 270 1.30 12.01 1.01
N ILE A 271 1.54 10.72 0.86
CA ILE A 271 2.80 10.14 0.38
C ILE A 271 2.60 9.62 -1.04
N SER A 272 3.66 9.73 -1.86
CA SER A 272 3.61 9.23 -3.23
C SER A 272 3.29 7.74 -3.27
N PHE A 273 2.48 7.34 -4.25
CA PHE A 273 2.05 5.97 -4.35
C PHE A 273 3.22 5.01 -4.63
N ASP A 274 4.23 5.46 -5.38
CA ASP A 274 5.46 4.69 -5.61
C ASP A 274 6.22 4.39 -4.31
N LEU A 275 6.28 5.34 -3.37
CA LEU A 275 6.92 5.10 -2.07
C LEU A 275 6.15 4.03 -1.29
N LEU A 276 4.81 4.13 -1.26
CA LEU A 276 3.96 3.14 -0.59
C LEU A 276 4.02 1.75 -1.25
N LYS A 277 4.23 1.67 -2.57
CA LYS A 277 4.48 0.39 -3.25
C LYS A 277 5.77 -0.25 -2.78
N VAL A 278 6.84 0.53 -2.63
CA VAL A 278 8.11 0.02 -2.11
C VAL A 278 7.94 -0.44 -0.65
N VAL A 279 7.22 0.32 0.18
CA VAL A 279 6.86 -0.12 1.56
C VAL A 279 6.21 -1.50 1.52
N LYS A 280 5.20 -1.70 0.66
CA LYS A 280 4.53 -3.00 0.49
C LYS A 280 5.49 -4.12 0.06
N GLN A 281 6.47 -3.83 -0.79
CA GLN A 281 7.48 -4.80 -1.21
C GLN A 281 8.43 -5.18 -0.07
N PHE A 282 8.84 -4.21 0.77
CA PHE A 282 9.70 -4.47 1.93
C PHE A 282 9.04 -5.43 2.92
N VAL A 283 7.75 -5.23 3.18
CA VAL A 283 7.01 -5.99 4.19
C VAL A 283 6.29 -7.22 3.65
N GLN A 284 6.52 -7.57 2.38
CA GLN A 284 5.90 -8.74 1.78
C GLN A 284 6.33 -10.03 2.51
N GLY A 285 5.35 -10.86 2.85
CA GLY A 285 5.54 -12.11 3.59
C GLY A 285 5.60 -11.93 5.12
N TYR A 286 5.31 -10.74 5.63
CA TYR A 286 5.14 -10.46 7.06
C TYR A 286 3.68 -10.12 7.35
N GLU A 287 3.23 -10.34 8.58
CA GLU A 287 1.83 -10.13 8.98
C GLU A 287 1.32 -8.70 8.68
N VAL A 288 2.21 -7.71 8.77
CA VAL A 288 1.92 -6.29 8.50
C VAL A 288 1.60 -5.99 7.04
N GLU A 289 1.85 -6.91 6.10
CA GLU A 289 1.43 -6.77 4.71
C GLU A 289 -0.09 -6.69 4.55
N ASN A 290 -0.84 -7.19 5.55
CA ASN A 290 -2.29 -7.11 5.62
C ASN A 290 -2.80 -5.70 5.97
N CYS A 291 -1.93 -4.78 6.39
CA CYS A 291 -2.30 -3.39 6.62
C CYS A 291 -2.54 -2.65 5.29
N PRO A 292 -3.64 -1.89 5.16
CA PRO A 292 -3.89 -1.10 3.96
C PRO A 292 -2.83 0.00 3.80
N LEU A 293 -2.54 0.37 2.55
CA LEU A 293 -1.52 1.39 2.24
C LEU A 293 -1.85 2.76 2.85
N LYS A 294 -3.13 3.07 3.03
CA LYS A 294 -3.57 4.28 3.72
C LYS A 294 -3.10 4.33 5.18
N LEU A 295 -3.14 3.19 5.87
CA LEU A 295 -2.66 3.10 7.25
C LEU A 295 -1.14 3.24 7.35
N TRP A 296 -0.41 2.70 6.36
CA TRP A 296 1.03 2.95 6.21
C TRP A 296 1.34 4.43 5.94
N GLU A 297 0.57 5.10 5.07
CA GLU A 297 0.69 6.54 4.83
C GLU A 297 0.53 7.33 6.14
N GLU A 298 -0.48 7.01 6.94
CA GLU A 298 -0.71 7.63 8.25
C GLU A 298 0.43 7.36 9.22
N ALA A 299 0.89 6.11 9.33
CA ALA A 299 2.00 5.74 10.21
C ALA A 299 3.27 6.54 9.91
N ILE A 300 3.62 6.66 8.63
CA ILE A 300 4.78 7.42 8.18
C ILE A 300 4.57 8.90 8.46
N LEU A 301 3.47 9.52 8.00
CA LEU A 301 3.24 10.96 8.18
C LEU A 301 3.22 11.36 9.66
N LYS A 302 2.58 10.57 10.53
CA LYS A 302 2.52 10.81 11.97
C LYS A 302 3.84 10.55 12.66
N GLY A 303 4.57 9.51 12.26
CA GLY A 303 5.94 9.27 12.72
C GLY A 303 6.86 10.46 12.40
N TYR A 304 6.80 10.99 11.18
CA TYR A 304 7.59 12.16 10.80
C TYR A 304 7.13 13.46 11.47
N GLU A 305 5.84 13.62 11.76
CA GLU A 305 5.33 14.73 12.57
C GLU A 305 5.99 14.75 13.96
N VAL A 306 5.98 13.62 14.65
CA VAL A 306 6.61 13.48 15.97
C VAL A 306 8.13 13.59 15.88
N PHE A 307 8.76 12.98 14.87
CA PHE A 307 10.20 13.08 14.64
C PHE A 307 10.66 14.54 14.51
N ARG A 308 9.95 15.36 13.72
CA ARG A 308 10.27 16.79 13.57
C ARG A 308 10.18 17.52 14.91
N GLN A 309 9.19 17.18 15.75
CA GLN A 309 9.03 17.77 17.08
C GLN A 309 10.14 17.31 18.05
N VAL A 310 10.50 16.03 18.06
CA VAL A 310 11.62 15.51 18.87
C VAL A 310 12.94 16.16 18.45
N ARG A 311 13.22 16.21 17.14
CA ARG A 311 14.43 16.81 16.59
C ARG A 311 14.53 18.30 16.92
N LYS A 312 13.43 19.06 16.78
CA LYS A 312 13.38 20.50 17.10
C LYS A 312 13.71 20.80 18.56
N ASN A 313 13.36 19.89 19.47
CA ASN A 313 13.50 20.07 20.91
C ASN A 313 14.64 19.25 21.53
N ASN A 314 15.46 18.58 20.71
CA ASN A 314 16.55 17.70 21.14
C ASN A 314 16.10 16.62 22.14
N GLY A 315 14.92 16.06 21.91
CA GLY A 315 14.27 15.10 22.81
C GLY A 315 12.82 15.45 23.12
N GLY A 316 12.23 14.68 24.05
CA GLY A 316 10.83 14.80 24.43
C GLY A 316 10.25 13.46 24.88
N ILE A 317 8.92 13.43 25.01
CA ILE A 317 8.17 12.23 25.35
C ILE A 317 7.33 11.86 24.13
N VAL A 318 7.49 10.63 23.65
CA VAL A 318 6.70 10.04 22.57
C VAL A 318 5.63 9.16 23.19
N ILE A 319 4.38 9.44 22.87
CA ILE A 319 3.21 8.78 23.43
C ILE A 319 2.51 8.01 22.33
N GLY A 320 2.52 6.69 22.42
CA GLY A 320 1.76 5.81 21.53
C GLY A 320 0.49 5.32 22.19
N ASN A 321 -0.59 5.28 21.41
CA ASN A 321 -1.87 4.68 21.80
C ASN A 321 -2.33 3.76 20.67
N ARG A 322 -2.30 2.44 20.92
CA ARG A 322 -2.68 1.41 19.96
C ARG A 322 -4.17 1.39 19.68
N GLU A 323 -5.01 1.58 20.71
CA GLU A 323 -6.47 1.57 20.54
C GLU A 323 -6.93 2.68 19.61
N ALA A 324 -6.36 3.88 19.78
CA ALA A 324 -6.65 5.03 18.94
C ALA A 324 -5.83 5.04 17.64
N ARG A 325 -4.87 4.11 17.45
CA ARG A 325 -3.86 4.13 16.37
C ARG A 325 -3.23 5.51 16.21
N THR A 326 -2.69 6.06 17.30
CA THR A 326 -2.06 7.39 17.29
C THR A 326 -0.68 7.40 17.96
N ILE A 327 0.15 8.32 17.49
CA ILE A 327 1.42 8.70 18.13
C ILE A 327 1.45 10.23 18.30
N LYS A 328 1.94 10.69 19.44
CA LYS A 328 2.00 12.12 19.79
C LYS A 328 3.31 12.47 20.49
N TYR A 329 3.75 13.71 20.31
CA TYR A 329 4.84 14.31 21.06
C TYR A 329 4.34 15.07 22.28
N LYS A 330 5.13 15.08 23.35
CA LYS A 330 5.01 16.01 24.48
C LYS A 330 6.40 16.53 24.88
N PRO A 331 6.58 17.83 25.17
CA PRO A 331 7.86 18.35 25.65
C PRO A 331 8.23 17.80 27.05
N MET A 332 9.52 17.68 27.32
CA MET A 332 10.03 17.42 28.67
C MET A 332 9.76 18.64 29.55
N GLY A 333 8.95 18.51 30.61
CA GLY A 333 8.81 19.57 31.63
C GLY A 333 7.40 19.98 32.04
N GLU A 334 6.33 19.50 31.41
CA GLU A 334 4.99 19.64 31.98
C GLU A 334 4.79 18.59 33.09
N LYS A 335 5.32 18.90 34.27
CA LYS A 335 4.79 18.38 35.53
C LYS A 335 3.38 18.98 35.67
N GLY A 336 2.37 18.12 35.58
CA GLY A 336 1.01 18.47 36.01
C GLY A 336 0.97 18.72 37.50
#